data_AF-A0A946AWB7-F1
#
_entry.id   AF-A0A946AWB7-F1
#
_cell.length_a   1.000
_cell.length_b   1.000
_cell.length_c   1.000
_cell.angle_alpha   90.00
_cell.angle_beta   90.00
_cell.angle_gamma   90.00
#
_symmetry.space_group_name_H-M   'P 1'
#
loop_
_entity.id
_entity.type
_entity.pdbx_description
1 polymer ?
#
loop_
_entity_poly.entity_id
_entity_poly.type
_entity_poly.pdbx_seq_one_letter_code
_entity_poly.pdbx_strand_id
1 'polypeptide(L)'
;VLKAKVGENIRIYFGNIGPNGVSSFHIIGEIFDKVYPEGSLGGIVRRNVQTTLVPSAGATIVEFKLDVPGTYTLVDHSIFRVAKGAIGQLVAEGIQNPEVFRVGK
;
A
#
# COMPACT_ATOMS: atom_id res chain seq x y z
N VAL A 1 -3.06 -4.03 -13.18
CA VAL A 1 -1.68 -3.84 -12.67
C VAL A 1 -1.37 -2.36 -12.74
N LEU A 2 -0.95 -1.76 -11.63
CA LEU A 2 -0.47 -0.38 -11.54
C LEU A 2 1.01 -0.35 -11.93
N LYS A 3 1.46 0.73 -12.56
CA LYS A 3 2.87 0.90 -12.98
C LYS A 3 3.45 2.15 -12.36
N ALA A 4 4.70 2.08 -11.93
CA ALA A 4 5.46 3.17 -11.34
C ALA A 4 6.95 3.02 -11.66
N LYS A 5 7.73 4.04 -11.33
CA LYS A 5 9.19 4.00 -11.40
C LYS A 5 9.80 4.11 -10.00
N VAL A 6 10.97 3.49 -9.85
CA VAL A 6 11.81 3.68 -8.65
C VAL A 6 12.10 5.18 -8.47
N GLY A 7 11.98 5.66 -7.24
CA GLY A 7 12.17 7.05 -6.86
C GLY A 7 10.89 7.89 -6.86
N GLU A 8 9.78 7.40 -7.43
CA GLU A 8 8.50 8.12 -7.42
C GLU A 8 7.85 8.09 -6.03
N ASN A 9 7.27 9.24 -5.65
CA ASN A 9 6.37 9.33 -4.50
C ASN A 9 4.96 8.93 -4.95
N ILE A 10 4.50 7.78 -4.48
CA ILE A 10 3.18 7.25 -4.80
C ILE A 10 2.19 7.72 -3.75
N ARG A 11 0.99 8.13 -4.21
CA ARG A 11 -0.18 8.36 -3.35
C ARG A 11 -1.33 7.50 -3.83
N ILE A 12 -1.94 6.73 -2.93
CA ILE A 12 -3.12 5.91 -3.20
C ILE A 12 -4.29 6.45 -2.40
N TYR A 13 -5.38 6.75 -3.09
CA TYR A 13 -6.70 6.98 -2.48
C TYR A 13 -7.42 5.63 -2.45
N PHE A 14 -7.50 5.01 -1.29
CA PHE A 14 -8.07 3.67 -1.13
C PHE A 14 -9.39 3.75 -0.39
N GLY A 15 -10.47 3.32 -1.05
CA GLY A 15 -11.80 3.22 -0.48
C GLY A 15 -12.19 1.76 -0.24
N ASN A 16 -12.83 1.50 0.91
CA ASN A 16 -13.49 0.23 1.18
C ASN A 16 -15.00 0.43 1.15
N ILE A 17 -15.64 0.07 0.04
CA ILE A 17 -17.09 0.23 -0.14
C ILE A 17 -17.89 -0.66 0.83
N GLY A 18 -17.35 -1.78 1.30
CA GLY A 18 -18.02 -2.68 2.25
C GLY A 18 -18.93 -3.72 1.57
N PRO A 19 -20.15 -3.97 2.08
CA PRO A 19 -20.89 -3.14 3.04
C PRO A 19 -20.58 -3.42 4.52
N ASN A 20 -19.99 -4.57 4.86
CA ASN A 20 -19.87 -5.01 6.27
C ASN A 20 -18.41 -5.22 6.74
N GLY A 21 -17.49 -5.48 5.81
CA GLY A 21 -16.12 -5.83 6.16
C GLY A 21 -15.23 -4.60 6.36
N VAL A 22 -14.36 -4.63 7.38
CA VAL A 22 -13.20 -3.73 7.48
C VAL A 22 -12.06 -4.32 6.66
N SER A 23 -11.38 -3.50 5.86
CA SER A 23 -10.18 -3.90 5.13
C SER A 23 -8.94 -3.62 5.98
N SER A 24 -8.03 -4.59 6.07
CA SER A 24 -6.70 -4.39 6.63
C SER A 24 -5.74 -4.08 5.49
N PHE A 25 -5.77 -2.86 4.97
CA PHE A 25 -5.05 -2.49 3.76
C PHE A 25 -3.54 -2.46 4.01
N HIS A 26 -2.82 -3.25 3.21
CA HIS A 26 -1.37 -3.45 3.30
C HIS A 26 -0.77 -3.57 1.89
N ILE A 27 0.50 -3.17 1.75
CA ILE A 27 1.30 -3.44 0.55
C ILE A 27 2.50 -4.27 0.95
N ILE A 28 2.54 -5.51 0.49
CA ILE A 28 3.66 -6.41 0.74
C ILE A 28 4.89 -5.85 0.04
N GLY A 29 5.96 -5.66 0.82
CA GLY A 29 7.22 -5.08 0.37
C GLY A 29 7.35 -3.58 0.61
N GLU A 30 6.33 -2.91 1.15
CA GLU A 30 6.38 -1.47 1.45
C GLU A 30 5.89 -1.10 2.86
N ILE A 31 6.28 0.09 3.29
CA ILE A 31 5.76 0.75 4.50
C ILE A 31 5.16 2.09 4.06
N PHE A 32 4.00 2.46 4.61
CA PHE A 32 3.42 3.77 4.33
C PHE A 32 4.16 4.86 5.09
N ASP A 33 4.87 5.71 4.35
CA ASP A 33 5.49 6.93 4.87
C ASP A 33 4.46 7.83 5.55
N LYS A 34 3.29 7.96 4.93
CA LYS A 34 2.13 8.68 5.49
C LYS A 34 0.85 7.91 5.30
N VAL A 35 0.02 7.93 6.32
CA VAL A 35 -1.38 7.52 6.27
C VAL A 35 -2.23 8.67 6.77
N TYR A 36 -3.24 9.04 6.00
CA TYR A 36 -4.30 9.98 6.37
C TYR A 36 -5.53 9.14 6.72
N PRO A 37 -5.72 8.79 8.01
CA PRO A 37 -6.85 7.96 8.42
C PRO A 37 -8.16 8.63 8.03
N GLU A 38 -9.14 7.82 7.62
CA GLU A 38 -10.48 8.29 7.23
C GLU A 38 -10.48 9.27 6.03
N GLY A 39 -9.35 9.43 5.34
CA GLY A 39 -9.20 10.42 4.28
C GLY A 39 -9.15 11.87 4.79
N SER A 40 -8.88 12.07 6.09
CA SER A 40 -8.88 13.39 6.73
C SER A 40 -7.68 14.24 6.33
N LEU A 41 -7.80 14.97 5.21
CA LEU A 41 -6.80 15.95 4.77
C LEU A 41 -6.84 17.20 5.65
N GLY A 42 -5.67 17.61 6.15
CA GLY A 42 -5.53 18.68 7.15
C GLY A 42 -5.67 18.20 8.60
N GLY A 43 -6.03 16.92 8.80
CA GLY A 43 -6.08 16.27 10.11
C GLY A 43 -4.76 15.58 10.50
N ILE A 44 -4.89 14.58 11.38
CA ILE A 44 -3.75 13.79 11.86
C ILE A 44 -3.17 12.94 10.73
N VAL A 45 -1.85 13.02 10.55
CA VAL A 45 -1.09 12.15 9.66
C VAL A 45 -0.29 11.16 10.48
N ARG A 46 -0.55 9.87 10.29
CA ARG A 46 0.28 8.79 10.85
C ARG A 46 1.47 8.55 9.93
N ARG A 47 2.63 8.20 10.48
CA ARG A 47 3.87 7.96 9.72
C ARG A 47 4.44 6.58 9.99
N ASN A 48 5.13 6.01 9.02
CA ASN A 48 5.81 4.71 9.10
C ASN A 48 4.86 3.57 9.49
N VAL A 49 3.71 3.48 8.81
CA VAL A 49 2.64 2.52 9.12
C VAL A 49 2.66 1.37 8.12
N GLN A 50 2.76 0.13 8.60
CA GLN A 50 2.75 -1.06 7.72
C GLN A 50 1.37 -1.37 7.12
N THR A 51 0.31 -1.19 7.91
CA THR A 51 -1.05 -1.64 7.60
C THR A 51 -2.03 -0.68 8.24
N THR A 52 -3.08 -0.30 7.53
CA THR A 52 -4.13 0.58 8.07
C THR A 52 -5.50 -0.05 7.93
N LEU A 53 -6.33 0.11 8.95
CA LEU A 53 -7.73 -0.31 8.90
C LEU A 53 -8.54 0.71 8.10
N VAL A 54 -9.43 0.22 7.24
CA VAL A 54 -10.36 1.04 6.46
C VAL A 54 -11.77 0.46 6.63
N PRO A 55 -12.67 1.15 7.36
CA PRO A 55 -14.00 0.63 7.62
C PRO A 55 -14.84 0.56 6.33
N SER A 56 -15.96 -0.16 6.39
CA SER A 56 -16.95 -0.13 5.30
C SER A 56 -17.46 1.29 5.08
N ALA A 57 -17.69 1.65 3.82
CA ALA A 57 -17.97 3.01 3.36
C ALA A 57 -16.89 4.05 3.76
N GLY A 58 -15.70 3.60 4.18
CA GLY A 58 -14.59 4.45 4.58
C GLY A 58 -13.52 4.56 3.50
N ALA A 59 -12.62 5.52 3.68
CA ALA A 59 -11.45 5.69 2.85
C ALA A 59 -10.20 5.98 3.68
N THR A 60 -9.04 5.85 3.05
CA THR A 60 -7.76 6.31 3.55
C THR A 60 -6.93 6.84 2.40
N ILE A 61 -5.95 7.68 2.70
CA ILE A 61 -4.91 8.04 1.75
C ILE A 61 -3.60 7.51 2.30
N VAL A 62 -2.84 6.81 1.47
CA VAL A 62 -1.47 6.39 1.83
C VAL A 62 -0.47 6.99 0.87
N GLU A 63 0.69 7.36 1.38
CA GLU A 63 1.85 7.79 0.60
C GLU A 63 3.06 6.93 0.97
N PHE A 64 3.87 6.62 -0.03
CA PHE A 64 5.14 5.91 0.12
C PHE A 64 6.02 6.20 -1.10
N LYS A 65 7.33 6.00 -0.94
CA LYS A 65 8.30 6.08 -2.02
C LYS A 65 8.82 4.68 -2.36
N LEU A 66 8.96 4.39 -3.65
CA LEU A 66 9.51 3.12 -4.12
C LEU A 66 11.03 3.20 -4.22
N ASP A 67 11.74 2.40 -3.42
CA ASP A 67 13.22 2.47 -3.36
C ASP A 67 13.94 1.44 -4.24
N VAL A 68 13.26 0.36 -4.63
CA VAL A 68 13.81 -0.71 -5.49
C VAL A 68 12.80 -1.16 -6.54
N PRO A 69 13.25 -1.65 -7.71
CA PRO A 69 12.34 -2.20 -8.69
C PRO A 69 11.79 -3.54 -8.19
N GLY A 70 10.53 -3.82 -8.50
CA GLY A 70 9.87 -5.01 -7.99
C GLY A 70 8.36 -5.00 -8.19
N THR A 71 7.74 -6.09 -7.74
CA THR A 71 6.29 -6.27 -7.77
C THR A 71 5.77 -6.21 -6.33
N TYR A 72 5.06 -5.13 -6.03
CA TYR A 72 4.48 -4.83 -4.73
C TYR A 72 3.02 -5.23 -4.71
N THR A 73 2.65 -6.11 -3.79
CA THR A 73 1.31 -6.71 -3.76
C THR A 73 0.42 -5.99 -2.77
N LEU A 74 -0.63 -5.33 -3.28
CA LEU A 74 -1.67 -4.70 -2.49
C LEU A 74 -2.64 -5.78 -2.01
N VAL A 75 -2.95 -5.83 -0.72
CA VAL A 75 -3.85 -6.85 -0.14
C VAL A 75 -4.79 -6.26 0.90
N ASP A 76 -5.91 -6.95 1.09
CA ASP A 76 -6.56 -6.99 2.40
C ASP A 76 -5.90 -8.08 3.24
N HIS A 77 -5.21 -7.67 4.31
CA HIS A 77 -4.45 -8.58 5.18
C HIS A 77 -5.32 -9.39 6.15
N SER A 78 -6.65 -9.31 6.05
CA SER A 78 -7.50 -10.46 6.34
C SER A 78 -7.25 -11.54 5.28
N ILE A 79 -6.06 -12.17 5.36
CA ILE A 79 -5.31 -12.69 4.21
C ILE A 79 -6.06 -13.71 3.35
N PHE A 80 -7.00 -14.46 3.93
CA PHE A 80 -7.86 -15.38 3.18
C PHE A 80 -8.67 -14.68 2.06
N ARG A 81 -8.88 -13.36 2.15
CA ARG A 81 -9.57 -12.56 1.14
C ARG A 81 -8.76 -12.36 -0.14
N VAL A 82 -7.44 -12.57 -0.10
CA VAL A 82 -6.61 -12.64 -1.31
C VAL A 82 -7.10 -13.76 -2.22
N ALA A 83 -7.40 -14.94 -1.67
CA ALA A 83 -8.00 -16.05 -2.42
C ALA A 83 -9.42 -15.75 -2.93
N LYS A 84 -10.07 -14.73 -2.38
CA LYS A 84 -11.38 -14.21 -2.83
C LYS A 84 -11.27 -13.03 -3.80
N GLY A 85 -10.05 -12.66 -4.21
CA GLY A 85 -9.81 -11.59 -5.20
C GLY A 85 -9.41 -10.23 -4.63
N ALA A 86 -9.25 -10.07 -3.31
CA ALA A 86 -8.78 -8.83 -2.69
C ALA A 86 -7.25 -8.67 -2.82
N ILE A 87 -6.76 -8.67 -4.06
CA ILE A 87 -5.34 -8.57 -4.42
C ILE A 87 -5.14 -7.61 -5.61
N GLY A 88 -4.13 -6.76 -5.51
CA GLY A 88 -3.67 -5.88 -6.57
C GLY A 88 -2.16 -5.93 -6.72
N GLN A 89 -1.66 -5.48 -7.87
CA GLN A 89 -0.22 -5.47 -8.16
C GLN A 89 0.21 -4.08 -8.58
N LEU A 90 1.27 -3.57 -7.96
CA LEU A 90 2.02 -2.38 -8.33
C LEU A 90 3.41 -2.82 -8.78
N VAL A 91 3.74 -2.56 -10.05
CA VAL A 91 5.04 -2.92 -10.63
C VAL A 91 5.88 -1.65 -10.74
N ALA A 92 7.03 -1.66 -10.06
CA ALA A 92 8.01 -0.60 -10.11
C ALA A 92 9.17 -1.01 -11.02
N GLU A 93 9.41 -0.21 -12.07
CA GLU A 93 10.56 -0.39 -12.96
C GLU A 93 11.67 0.61 -12.60
N GLY A 94 12.94 0.19 -12.70
CA GLY A 94 14.06 1.08 -12.38
C GLY A 94 15.36 0.36 -12.09
N ILE A 95 16.35 1.12 -11.63
CA ILE A 95 17.68 0.63 -11.29
C ILE A 95 17.62 -0.05 -9.92
N GLN A 96 18.21 -1.23 -9.82
CA GLN A 96 18.35 -1.95 -8.55
C GLN A 96 19.15 -1.13 -7.53
N ASN A 97 18.73 -1.17 -6.26
CA ASN A 97 19.49 -0.60 -5.15
C ASN A 97 19.90 -1.70 -4.15
N PRO A 98 21.11 -2.29 -4.32
CA PRO A 98 21.61 -3.33 -3.45
C PRO A 98 21.84 -2.88 -1.99
N GLU A 99 21.88 -1.59 -1.67
CA GLU A 99 22.00 -1.15 -0.28
C GLU A 99 20.68 -1.32 0.49
N VAL A 100 19.55 -1.29 -0.21
CA VAL A 100 18.21 -1.45 0.37
C VAL A 100 17.77 -2.92 0.37
N PHE A 101 17.88 -3.58 -0.79
CA PHE A 101 17.45 -4.97 -0.94
C PHE A 101 18.35 -5.72 -1.92
N ARG A 102 18.73 -6.96 -1.56
CA ARG A 102 19.46 -7.90 -2.42
C ARG A 102 18.72 -9.22 -2.43
N VAL A 103 18.48 -9.76 -3.61
CA VAL A 103 18.07 -11.18 -3.73
C VAL A 103 19.22 -12.03 -3.22
N GLY A 104 18.91 -12.99 -2.35
CA GLY A 104 19.90 -13.89 -1.74
C GLY A 104 20.78 -14.57 -2.79
N LYS A 105 22.03 -14.85 -2.41
CA LYS A 105 22.98 -15.63 -3.21
C LYS A 105 22.49 -17.06 -3.40
#